data_AF-C0FSW9-F1
#
_entry.id   AF-C0FSW9-F1
#
_cell.length_a   1.000
_cell.length_b   1.000
_cell.length_c   1.000
_cell.angle_alpha   90.00
_cell.angle_beta   90.00
_cell.angle_gamma   90.00
#
_symmetry.space_group_name_H-M   'P 1'
#
loop_
_entity.id
_entity.type
_entity.pdbx_description
1 polymer ?
#
loop_
_entity_poly.entity_id
_entity_poly.type
_entity_poly.pdbx_seq_one_letter_code
_entity_poly.pdbx_strand_id
1 'polypeptide(L)'
;MDLEVHQGDTINPVYTVFSLWDTFRALHPLMTIIAPDLNNQFINSLIKKHQEGGIYPMWDLASNYTGTMIGYHAVPVIVDAYMKGYRNFDAKEAYKACLRAAEYDTTGIQCRNWYFRISC
;
A
#
# COMPACT_ATOMS: atom_id res chain seq x y z
N MET A 1 10.41 6.24 -6.10
CA MET A 1 9.45 5.91 -7.20
C MET A 1 9.53 6.92 -8.34
N ASP A 2 10.09 8.09 -8.10
CA ASP A 2 10.36 9.20 -9.02
C ASP A 2 11.67 9.06 -9.83
N LEU A 3 12.34 7.92 -9.73
CA LEU A 3 13.65 7.64 -10.35
C LEU A 3 14.81 8.51 -9.80
N GLU A 4 14.58 9.24 -8.71
CA GLU A 4 15.63 10.00 -8.02
C GLU A 4 16.26 9.17 -6.88
N VAL A 5 17.47 9.58 -6.48
CA VAL A 5 18.18 8.95 -5.36
C VAL A 5 17.75 9.59 -4.05
N HIS A 6 17.08 8.82 -3.21
CA HIS A 6 16.66 9.22 -1.86
C HIS A 6 17.52 8.56 -0.79
N GLN A 7 17.79 9.27 0.30
CA GLN A 7 18.42 8.67 1.47
C GLN A 7 17.39 7.93 2.32
N GLY A 8 17.66 6.65 2.59
CA GLY A 8 16.89 5.84 3.53
C GLY A 8 17.32 6.06 4.97
N ASP A 9 16.42 5.75 5.90
CA ASP A 9 16.68 5.74 7.34
C ASP A 9 17.10 4.32 7.77
N THR A 10 18.08 4.22 8.67
CA THR A 10 18.49 2.94 9.27
C THR A 10 17.43 2.37 10.22
N ILE A 11 16.56 3.22 10.76
CA ILE A 11 15.45 2.81 11.63
C ILE A 11 14.26 2.30 10.79
N ASN A 12 14.04 2.90 9.62
CA ASN A 12 12.94 2.55 8.71
C ASN A 12 13.50 2.17 7.33
N PRO A 13 14.02 0.94 7.17
CA PRO A 13 14.53 0.48 5.89
C PRO A 13 13.43 0.46 4.84
N VAL A 14 13.79 0.82 3.61
CA VAL A 14 12.87 0.81 2.46
C VAL A 14 12.95 -0.53 1.76
N TYR A 15 11.81 -1.22 1.69
CA TYR A 15 11.67 -2.51 1.01
C TYR A 15 11.12 -2.37 -0.42
N THR A 16 11.36 -3.38 -1.25
CA THR A 16 10.87 -3.51 -2.63
C THR A 16 10.38 -4.94 -2.91
N VAL A 17 9.85 -5.19 -4.10
CA VAL A 17 9.18 -6.43 -4.52
C VAL A 17 7.87 -6.65 -3.77
N PHE A 18 6.92 -5.76 -4.01
CA PHE A 18 5.57 -5.87 -3.46
C PHE A 18 4.61 -6.44 -4.51
N SER A 19 4.42 -7.76 -4.50
CA SER A 19 3.36 -8.43 -5.26
C SER A 19 2.02 -8.33 -4.53
N LEU A 20 1.49 -7.10 -4.40
CA LEU A 20 0.36 -6.85 -3.50
C LEU A 20 -0.92 -7.56 -3.93
N TRP A 21 -1.10 -7.84 -5.22
CA TRP A 21 -2.25 -8.62 -5.70
C TRP A 21 -2.27 -10.04 -5.14
N ASP A 22 -1.12 -10.63 -4.83
CA ASP A 22 -1.03 -11.96 -4.22
C ASP A 22 -0.89 -11.88 -2.70
N THR A 23 0.06 -11.08 -2.23
CA THR A 23 0.57 -11.14 -0.86
C THR A 23 -0.43 -10.64 0.18
N PHE A 24 -1.39 -9.79 -0.20
CA PHE A 24 -2.43 -9.30 0.71
C PHE A 24 -3.32 -10.42 1.25
N ARG A 25 -3.43 -11.55 0.54
CA ARG A 25 -4.34 -12.65 0.87
C ARG A 25 -3.89 -13.50 2.06
N ALA A 26 -2.58 -13.70 2.19
CA ALA A 26 -2.04 -14.63 3.18
C ALA A 26 -0.70 -14.20 3.77
N LEU A 27 0.23 -13.68 2.94
CA LEU A 27 1.55 -13.29 3.43
C LEU A 27 1.47 -12.14 4.43
N HIS A 28 0.87 -11.00 4.06
CA HIS A 28 0.75 -9.87 4.99
C HIS A 28 -0.09 -10.20 6.24
N PRO A 29 -1.23 -10.92 6.12
CA PRO A 29 -1.93 -11.43 7.30
C PRO A 29 -1.06 -12.30 8.20
N LEU A 30 -0.24 -13.20 7.64
CA LEU A 30 0.71 -14.00 8.40
C LEU A 30 1.77 -13.12 9.09
N MET A 31 2.32 -12.12 8.37
CA MET A 31 3.33 -11.22 8.91
C MET A 31 2.80 -10.42 10.11
N THR A 32 1.51 -10.06 10.14
CA THR A 32 0.93 -9.43 11.35
C THR A 32 0.95 -10.34 12.59
N ILE A 33 1.06 -11.66 12.43
CA ILE A 33 1.10 -12.62 13.54
C ILE A 33 2.54 -12.93 13.94
N ILE A 34 3.39 -13.27 12.96
CA ILE A 34 4.74 -13.79 13.24
C ILE A 34 5.82 -12.70 13.32
N ALA A 35 5.61 -11.56 12.65
CA ALA A 35 6.60 -10.50 12.52
C ALA A 35 5.92 -9.12 12.32
N PRO A 36 5.14 -8.65 13.29
CA PRO A 36 4.35 -7.42 13.15
C PRO A 36 5.22 -6.17 12.94
N ASP A 37 6.40 -6.11 13.55
CA ASP A 37 7.34 -4.99 13.38
C ASP A 37 7.84 -4.89 11.94
N LEU A 38 8.16 -6.04 11.32
CA LEU A 38 8.56 -6.10 9.93
C LEU A 38 7.41 -5.69 9.00
N ASN A 39 6.17 -6.11 9.32
CA ASN A 39 5.00 -5.68 8.55
C ASN A 39 4.77 -4.16 8.64
N ASN A 40 5.03 -3.54 9.79
CA ASN A 40 4.99 -2.08 9.92
C ASN A 40 6.08 -1.40 9.06
N GLN A 41 7.29 -1.96 8.98
CA GLN A 41 8.33 -1.42 8.11
C GLN A 41 7.95 -1.53 6.63
N PHE A 42 7.26 -2.61 6.22
CA PHE A 42 6.69 -2.71 4.87
C PHE A 42 5.65 -1.63 4.61
N ILE A 43 4.77 -1.35 5.57
CA ILE A 43 3.77 -0.27 5.46
C ILE A 43 4.45 1.10 5.35
N ASN A 44 5.47 1.37 6.16
CA ASN A 44 6.26 2.60 6.06
C ASN A 44 6.93 2.73 4.69
N SER A 45 7.44 1.63 4.13
CA SER A 45 7.99 1.60 2.77
C SER A 45 6.93 1.93 1.72
N LEU A 46 5.72 1.40 1.84
CA LEU A 46 4.61 1.72 0.93
C LEU A 46 4.21 3.19 1.02
N ILE A 47 4.14 3.76 2.24
CA ILE A 47 3.86 5.18 2.45
C ILE A 47 4.93 6.05 1.80
N LYS A 48 6.22 5.70 1.97
CA LYS A 48 7.33 6.41 1.34
C LYS A 48 7.23 6.36 -0.19
N LYS A 49 6.92 5.19 -0.76
CA LYS A 49 6.69 5.04 -2.20
C LYS A 49 5.53 5.91 -2.70
N HIS A 50 4.46 6.05 -1.91
CA HIS A 50 3.38 6.98 -2.22
C HIS A 50 3.83 8.44 -2.17
N GLN A 51 4.64 8.84 -1.19
CA GLN A 51 5.15 10.21 -1.11
C GLN A 51 6.02 10.59 -2.32
N GLU A 52 6.83 9.65 -2.82
CA GLU A 52 7.71 9.88 -3.97
C GLU A 52 6.95 9.83 -5.30
N GLY A 53 6.06 8.86 -5.49
CA GLY A 53 5.40 8.63 -6.78
C GLY A 53 3.93 9.05 -6.86
N GLY A 54 3.37 9.63 -5.79
CA GLY A 54 2.01 10.16 -5.72
C GLY A 54 0.89 9.12 -5.60
N ILE A 55 1.18 7.83 -5.77
CA ILE A 55 0.23 6.73 -5.62
C ILE A 55 0.89 5.47 -5.05
N TYR A 56 0.12 4.66 -4.31
CA TYR A 56 0.58 3.33 -3.93
C TYR A 56 0.85 2.46 -5.17
N PRO A 57 1.95 1.69 -5.17
CA PRO A 57 2.21 0.75 -6.26
C PRO A 57 1.17 -0.37 -6.24
N MET A 58 0.65 -0.76 -7.41
CA MET A 58 -0.16 -1.98 -7.55
C MET A 58 0.75 -3.22 -7.41
N TRP A 59 1.87 -3.17 -8.12
CA TRP A 59 2.96 -4.10 -8.02
C TRP A 59 4.26 -3.32 -8.17
N ASP A 60 5.11 -3.42 -7.15
CA ASP A 60 6.42 -2.76 -7.13
C ASP A 60 7.50 -3.78 -7.49
N LEU A 61 8.38 -3.43 -8.41
CA LEU A 61 9.60 -4.19 -8.69
C LEU A 61 10.78 -3.22 -8.82
N ALA A 62 11.77 -3.38 -7.93
CA ALA A 62 12.96 -2.53 -7.88
C ALA A 62 12.63 -1.02 -7.83
N SER A 63 11.65 -0.63 -7.00
CA SER A 63 11.18 0.75 -6.85
C SER A 63 10.64 1.39 -8.13
N ASN A 64 10.09 0.56 -9.02
CA ASN A 64 9.42 0.98 -10.24
C ASN A 64 7.97 0.50 -10.27
N TYR A 65 7.09 1.31 -10.87
CA TYR A 65 5.70 0.96 -11.11
C TYR A 65 5.63 0.00 -12.30
N THR A 66 5.25 -1.25 -12.07
CA THR A 66 5.05 -2.21 -13.19
C THR A 66 3.62 -2.20 -13.73
N GLY A 67 2.66 -1.68 -12.95
CA GLY A 67 1.23 -1.68 -13.32
C GLY A 67 0.63 -3.08 -13.45
N THR A 68 1.32 -4.10 -12.95
CA THR A 68 0.89 -5.49 -13.11
C THR A 68 -0.29 -5.81 -12.19
N MET A 69 -1.26 -6.57 -12.74
CA MET A 69 -2.51 -6.99 -12.10
C MET A 69 -3.54 -5.86 -11.91
N ILE A 70 -4.55 -6.09 -11.05
CA ILE A 70 -5.70 -5.21 -10.86
C ILE A 70 -5.81 -4.76 -9.40
N GLY A 71 -6.54 -3.65 -9.17
CA GLY A 71 -6.90 -3.18 -7.84
C GLY A 71 -5.77 -2.46 -7.09
N TYR A 72 -6.08 -1.99 -5.87
CA TYR A 72 -5.18 -1.21 -5.02
C TYR A 72 -4.90 -1.94 -3.69
N HIS A 73 -4.27 -3.12 -3.78
CA HIS A 73 -4.12 -4.03 -2.64
C HIS A 73 -3.16 -3.56 -1.52
N ALA A 74 -2.54 -2.39 -1.64
CA ALA A 74 -1.86 -1.74 -0.52
C ALA A 74 -2.83 -1.39 0.63
N VAL A 75 -4.06 -0.99 0.29
CA VAL A 75 -5.09 -0.58 1.26
C VAL A 75 -5.44 -1.70 2.25
N PRO A 76 -5.84 -2.92 1.82
CA PRO A 76 -6.16 -3.99 2.76
C PRO A 76 -4.98 -4.39 3.64
N VAL A 77 -3.73 -4.32 3.16
CA VAL A 77 -2.53 -4.60 3.96
C VAL A 77 -2.38 -3.60 5.12
N ILE A 78 -2.58 -2.31 4.84
CA ILE A 78 -2.48 -1.24 5.84
C ILE A 78 -3.63 -1.33 6.85
N VAL A 79 -4.85 -1.56 6.36
CA VAL A 79 -6.05 -1.65 7.20
C VAL A 79 -5.97 -2.85 8.15
N ASP A 80 -5.48 -4.01 7.68
CA ASP A 80 -5.32 -5.20 8.51
C ASP A 80 -4.38 -4.95 9.70
N ALA A 81 -3.22 -4.33 9.46
CA ALA A 81 -2.29 -3.95 10.54
C ALA A 81 -2.93 -2.94 11.51
N TYR A 82 -3.59 -1.91 10.98
CA TYR A 82 -4.24 -0.87 11.79
C TYR A 82 -5.33 -1.43 12.72
N MET A 83 -6.16 -2.34 12.20
CA MET A 83 -7.26 -2.97 12.94
C MET A 83 -6.75 -3.94 14.01
N LYS A 84 -5.63 -4.62 13.75
CA LYS A 84 -4.94 -5.48 14.73
C LYS A 84 -4.14 -4.71 15.78
N GLY A 85 -4.10 -3.38 15.71
CA GLY A 85 -3.43 -2.51 16.69
C GLY A 85 -1.96 -2.21 16.36
N TYR A 86 -1.44 -2.71 15.25
CA TYR A 86 -0.09 -2.39 14.78
C TYR A 86 -0.14 -1.06 14.02
N ARG A 87 0.27 0.01 14.70
CA ARG A 87 0.12 1.41 14.22
C ARG A 87 1.43 2.20 14.27
N ASN A 88 2.57 1.53 14.13
CA ASN A 88 3.90 2.16 14.12
C ASN A 88 4.22 2.78 12.74
N PHE A 89 3.26 3.55 12.21
CA PHE A 89 3.34 4.28 10.95
C PHE A 89 2.42 5.50 11.03
N ASP A 90 2.62 6.49 10.15
CA ASP A 90 1.74 7.65 10.07
C ASP A 90 0.36 7.25 9.52
N ALA A 91 -0.58 6.97 10.44
CA ALA A 91 -1.93 6.54 10.08
C ALA A 91 -2.72 7.61 9.32
N LYS A 92 -2.43 8.90 9.54
CA LYS A 92 -3.12 9.99 8.85
C LYS A 92 -2.66 10.05 7.40
N GLU A 93 -1.35 9.92 7.17
CA GLU A 93 -0.79 9.89 5.83
C GLU A 93 -1.18 8.62 5.09
N ALA A 94 -1.15 7.47 5.76
CA ALA A 94 -1.63 6.20 5.19
C ALA A 94 -3.09 6.29 4.76
N TYR A 95 -3.96 6.91 5.57
CA TYR A 95 -5.38 7.09 5.21
C TYR A 95 -5.57 7.97 3.97
N LYS A 96 -4.86 9.10 3.87
CA LYS A 96 -4.92 9.96 2.67
C LYS A 96 -4.45 9.21 1.42
N ALA A 97 -3.38 8.46 1.55
CA ALA A 97 -2.83 7.66 0.45
C ALA A 97 -3.82 6.55 0.02
N CYS A 98 -4.53 5.93 0.96
CA CYS A 98 -5.60 4.97 0.68
C CYS A 98 -6.76 5.62 -0.08
N LEU A 99 -7.21 6.80 0.35
CA LEU A 99 -8.23 7.57 -0.37
C LEU A 99 -7.78 7.92 -1.78
N ARG A 100 -6.55 8.43 -1.92
CA ARG A 100 -5.98 8.77 -3.22
C ARG A 100 -5.96 7.58 -4.17
N ALA A 101 -5.61 6.39 -3.67
CA ALA A 101 -5.60 5.16 -4.45
C ALA A 101 -7.01 4.69 -4.86
N ALA A 102 -8.02 4.91 -4.01
CA ALA A 102 -9.41 4.58 -4.31
C ALA A 102 -10.06 5.55 -5.33
N GLU A 103 -9.67 6.82 -5.31
CA GLU A 103 -10.14 7.85 -6.25
C GLU A 103 -9.39 7.83 -7.59
N TYR A 104 -8.24 7.17 -7.65
CA TYR A 104 -7.42 7.12 -8.86
C TYR A 104 -7.99 6.12 -9.87
N ASP A 105 -8.77 6.62 -10.81
CA ASP A 105 -9.31 5.82 -11.91
C ASP A 105 -8.22 5.53 -12.97
N THR A 106 -7.69 4.31 -12.95
CA THR A 106 -6.81 3.77 -13.99
C THR A 106 -7.56 3.05 -15.11
N THR A 107 -8.86 2.82 -14.93
CA THR A 107 -9.66 1.91 -15.76
C THR A 107 -10.61 2.62 -16.71
N GLY A 108 -10.78 3.94 -16.56
CA GLY A 108 -11.78 4.73 -17.29
C GLY A 108 -13.21 4.34 -16.92
N ILE A 109 -13.39 3.58 -15.84
CA ILE A 109 -14.70 3.19 -15.33
C ILE A 109 -15.21 4.42 -14.58
N GLN A 110 -15.97 5.26 -15.28
CA GLN A 110 -16.77 6.27 -14.60
C GLN A 110 -17.68 5.56 -13.61
N CYS A 111 -17.38 5.73 -12.31
CA CYS A 111 -18.33 5.43 -11.26
C CYS A 111 -19.52 6.37 -11.46
N ARG A 112 -20.46 5.95 -12.31
CA ARG A 112 -21.76 6.58 -12.41
C ARG A 112 -22.35 6.46 -11.01
N ASN A 113 -22.80 7.58 -10.43
CA ASN A 113 -23.27 7.81 -9.05
C ASN A 113 -24.33 6.84 -8.46
N TRP A 114 -24.49 5.63 -8.99
CA TRP A 114 -25.58 4.70 -8.73
C TRP A 114 -25.18 3.42 -8.00
N TYR A 115 -23.91 3.22 -7.65
CA TYR A 115 -23.44 1.94 -7.07
C TYR A 115 -22.56 2.07 -5.82
N PHE A 116 -22.98 2.90 -4.86
CA PHE A 116 -22.71 2.65 -3.42
C PHE A 116 -23.50 1.40 -2.95
N ARG A 117 -23.28 0.26 -3.61
CA ARG A 117 -23.93 -1.01 -3.29
C ARG A 117 -23.01 -2.18 -3.63
N ILE A 118 -21.85 -2.22 -2.99
CA ILE A 118 -21.24 -3.50 -2.60
C ILE A 118 -21.72 -3.70 -1.16
N SER A 119 -22.75 -4.52 -1.02
CA SER A 119 -23.43 -4.80 0.23
C SER A 119 -22.46 -5.28 1.31
N CYS A 120 -22.64 -4.76 2.52
CA CYS A 120 -22.38 -5.51 3.75
C CYS A 120 -23.15 -6.83 3.75
#